data_AF-A0A6P0ARP0-F1
#
_entry.id   AF-A0A6P0ARP0-F1
#
_cell.length_a   1.000
_cell.length_b   1.000
_cell.length_c   1.000
_cell.angle_alpha   90.00
_cell.angle_beta   90.00
_cell.angle_gamma   90.00
#
_symmetry.space_group_name_H-M   'P 1'
#
loop_
_entity.id
_entity.type
_entity.pdbx_description
1 polymer ?
#
loop_
_entity_poly.entity_id
_entity_poly.type
_entity_poly.pdbx_seq_one_letter_code
_entity_poly.pdbx_strand_id
1 'polypeptide(L)'
;MDKLAQLRQMTTVVADTADVEAVKRLKPMDCTTNPTIVLQALKTPIYDEDFEEAFEWGSKASAEGALYLRRAVDVKNIWIPYGD
;
A
#
# COMPACT_ATOMS: atom_id res chain seq x y z
N MET A 1 13.21 -18.94 20.83
CA MET A 1 12.27 -17.86 20.44
C MET A 1 13.08 -16.78 19.74
N ASP A 2 12.76 -16.43 18.49
CA ASP A 2 13.52 -15.42 17.75
C ASP A 2 13.27 -13.99 18.27
N LYS A 3 14.10 -13.03 17.84
CA LYS A 3 14.03 -11.63 18.30
C LYS A 3 12.70 -10.95 17.96
N LEU A 4 12.12 -11.27 16.80
CA LEU A 4 10.85 -10.69 16.36
C LEU A 4 9.69 -11.22 17.20
N ALA A 5 9.71 -12.50 17.56
CA ALA A 5 8.74 -13.13 18.43
C ALA A 5 8.78 -12.56 19.86
N GLN A 6 9.96 -12.23 20.37
CA GLN A 6 10.10 -11.52 21.65
C GLN A 6 9.56 -10.08 21.56
N LEU A 7 9.87 -9.37 20.48
CA LEU A 7 9.41 -8.00 20.27
C LEU A 7 7.87 -7.90 20.24
N ARG A 8 7.19 -8.87 19.60
CA ARG A 8 5.72 -8.96 19.57
C ARG A 8 5.06 -9.08 20.94
N GLN A 9 5.77 -9.59 21.95
CA GLN A 9 5.24 -9.67 23.31
C GLN A 9 5.27 -8.32 24.03
N MET A 10 6.10 -7.40 23.56
CA MET A 10 6.36 -6.10 24.21
C MET A 10 5.73 -4.94 23.46
N THR A 11 5.51 -5.06 22.15
CA THR A 11 5.01 -3.97 21.31
C THR A 11 4.20 -4.48 20.12
N THR A 12 3.41 -3.57 19.55
CA THR A 12 2.72 -3.79 18.27
C THR A 12 3.72 -3.65 17.13
N VAL A 13 3.89 -4.72 16.36
CA VAL A 13 4.80 -4.72 15.21
C VAL A 13 4.05 -4.33 13.94
N VAL A 14 4.56 -3.31 13.27
CA VAL A 14 4.06 -2.78 11.98
C VAL A 14 5.19 -2.93 10.95
N ALA A 15 4.84 -3.19 9.68
CA ALA A 15 5.82 -3.27 8.60
C ALA A 15 5.85 -2.00 7.76
N ASP A 16 7.03 -1.44 7.50
CA ASP A 16 7.20 -0.27 6.63
C ASP A 16 7.56 -0.72 5.21
N THR A 17 6.57 -1.24 4.48
CA THR A 17 6.79 -1.84 3.16
C THR A 17 5.50 -1.96 2.34
N ALA A 18 5.67 -2.06 1.03
CA ALA A 18 4.63 -2.49 0.08
C ALA A 18 4.96 -3.87 -0.55
N ASP A 19 5.94 -4.61 -0.02
CA ASP A 19 6.22 -5.98 -0.44
C ASP A 19 5.20 -6.95 0.17
N VAL A 20 4.25 -7.40 -0.66
CA VAL A 20 3.18 -8.33 -0.28
C VAL A 20 3.72 -9.64 0.31
N GLU A 21 4.85 -10.16 -0.20
CA GLU A 21 5.42 -11.42 0.28
C GLU A 21 6.09 -11.25 1.64
N ALA A 22 6.70 -10.09 1.90
CA ALA A 22 7.18 -9.74 3.23
C ALA A 22 6.03 -9.64 4.24
N VAL A 23 4.91 -9.00 3.87
CA VAL A 23 3.71 -8.88 4.71
C VAL A 23 3.12 -10.26 5.02
N LYS A 24 2.96 -11.14 4.03
CA LYS A 24 2.47 -12.53 4.22
C LYS A 24 3.36 -13.34 5.16
N ARG A 25 4.69 -13.25 4.96
CA ARG A 25 5.67 -14.00 5.74
C ARG A 25 5.74 -13.51 7.18
N LEU A 26 5.78 -12.19 7.37
CA LEU A 26 6.01 -11.60 8.67
C LEU A 26 4.71 -11.39 9.45
N LYS A 27 3.54 -11.26 8.82
CA LYS A 27 2.25 -11.04 9.49
C LYS A 27 2.34 -9.92 10.55
N PRO A 28 2.70 -8.69 10.16
CA PRO A 28 2.63 -7.54 11.06
C PRO A 28 1.18 -7.25 11.43
N MET A 29 0.96 -6.42 12.46
CA MET A 29 -0.37 -5.91 12.80
C MET A 29 -0.90 -4.96 11.72
N ASP A 30 -0.02 -4.12 11.17
CA ASP A 30 -0.36 -3.13 10.16
C ASP A 30 0.83 -2.93 9.21
N CYS A 31 0.60 -2.25 8.09
CA CYS A 31 1.64 -1.82 7.17
C CYS A 31 1.59 -0.31 6.97
N THR A 32 2.73 0.35 7.11
CA THR A 32 2.89 1.75 6.69
C THR A 32 3.52 1.79 5.31
N THR A 33 3.00 2.68 4.48
CA THR A 33 3.64 3.04 3.23
C THR A 33 3.90 4.54 3.22
N ASN A 34 4.84 4.95 2.38
CA ASN A 34 5.07 6.34 2.07
C ASN A 34 5.19 6.47 0.54
N PRO A 35 5.12 7.69 -0.03
CA PRO A 35 5.15 7.86 -1.49
C PRO A 35 6.34 7.20 -2.18
N THR A 36 7.51 7.13 -1.52
CA THR A 36 8.70 6.47 -2.09
C THR A 36 8.52 4.96 -2.13
N ILE A 37 7.99 4.35 -1.07
CA ILE A 37 7.69 2.91 -0.99
C ILE A 37 6.63 2.53 -2.02
N VAL A 38 5.57 3.31 -2.14
CA VAL A 38 4.52 3.10 -3.16
C VAL A 38 5.11 3.17 -4.56
N LEU A 39 5.90 4.21 -4.86
CA LEU A 39 6.54 4.35 -6.17
C LEU A 39 7.47 3.18 -6.51
N GLN A 40 8.15 2.60 -5.52
CA GLN A 40 8.97 1.41 -5.73
C GLN A 40 8.13 0.16 -6.00
N ALA A 41 7.01 0.00 -5.29
CA ALA A 41 6.10 -1.14 -5.48
C ALA A 41 5.50 -1.17 -6.89
N LEU A 42 5.11 0.00 -7.42
CA LEU A 42 4.57 0.15 -8.78
C LEU A 42 5.55 -0.25 -9.90
N LYS A 43 6.83 -0.50 -9.58
CA LYS A 43 7.79 -1.04 -10.55
C LYS A 43 7.76 -2.56 -10.65
N THR A 44 6.97 -3.23 -9.80
CA THR A 44 6.83 -4.68 -9.79
C THR A 44 5.60 -5.09 -10.59
N PRO A 45 5.65 -6.20 -11.36
CA PRO A 45 4.54 -6.59 -12.25
C PRO A 45 3.23 -6.92 -11.53
N ILE A 46 3.30 -7.18 -10.22
CA ILE A 46 2.13 -7.52 -9.38
C ILE A 46 1.11 -6.37 -9.36
N TYR A 47 1.56 -5.13 -9.55
CA TYR A 47 0.70 -3.94 -9.49
C TYR A 47 0.36 -3.36 -10.86
N ASP A 48 0.70 -4.03 -11.96
CA ASP A 48 0.47 -3.51 -13.31
C ASP A 48 -1.03 -3.31 -13.59
N GLU A 49 -1.87 -4.28 -13.23
CA GLU A 49 -3.33 -4.20 -13.38
C GLU A 49 -3.94 -3.09 -12.52
N ASP A 50 -3.52 -3.01 -11.24
CA ASP A 50 -3.98 -1.96 -10.32
C ASP A 50 -3.57 -0.55 -10.80
N PHE A 51 -2.38 -0.45 -11.41
CA PHE A 51 -1.87 0.79 -11.98
C PHE A 51 -2.64 1.20 -13.23
N GLU A 52 -2.92 0.27 -14.15
CA GLU A 52 -3.75 0.52 -15.33
C GLU A 52 -5.16 0.97 -14.93
N GLU A 53 -5.80 0.29 -13.97
CA GLU A 53 -7.11 0.69 -13.45
C GLU A 53 -7.07 2.11 -12.86
N ALA A 54 -6.04 2.40 -12.05
CA ALA A 54 -5.87 3.72 -11.46
C ALA A 54 -5.63 4.81 -12.52
N PHE A 55 -4.90 4.48 -13.60
CA PHE A 55 -4.63 5.38 -14.71
C PHE A 55 -5.90 5.66 -15.53
N GLU A 56 -6.68 4.63 -15.86
CA GLU A 56 -7.96 4.80 -16.57
C GLU A 56 -8.94 5.65 -15.77
N TRP A 57 -9.02 5.39 -14.46
CA TRP A 57 -9.86 6.19 -13.58
C TRP A 57 -9.36 7.64 -13.48
N GLY A 58 -8.06 7.85 -13.34
CA GLY A 58 -7.43 9.17 -13.37
C GLY A 58 -7.69 9.93 -14.68
N SER A 59 -7.70 9.24 -15.82
CA SER A 59 -8.03 9.84 -17.11
C SER A 59 -9.48 10.35 -17.16
N LYS A 60 -10.44 9.55 -16.71
CA LYS A 60 -11.85 9.95 -16.58
C LYS A 60 -12.01 11.13 -15.61
N ALA A 61 -11.34 11.06 -14.46
CA ALA A 61 -11.28 12.10 -13.46
C ALA A 61 -10.69 13.42 -14.00
N SER A 62 -9.67 13.34 -14.86
CA SER A 62 -9.06 14.51 -15.50
C SER A 62 -10.02 15.24 -16.44
N ALA A 63 -10.95 14.53 -17.07
CA ALA A 63 -11.98 15.15 -17.90
C ALA A 63 -12.95 16.01 -17.07
N GLU A 64 -13.08 15.74 -15.77
CA GLU A 64 -13.89 16.50 -14.82
C GLU A 64 -13.14 17.70 -14.19
N GLY A 65 -11.82 17.80 -14.40
CA GLY A 65 -10.99 18.95 -14.06
C GLY A 65 -9.97 18.73 -12.94
N ALA A 66 -8.97 19.62 -12.85
CA ALA A 66 -7.80 19.48 -11.97
C ALA A 66 -8.11 19.37 -10.46
N LEU A 67 -9.24 19.92 -10.01
CA LEU A 67 -9.67 19.83 -8.60
C LEU A 67 -10.15 18.42 -8.23
N TYR A 68 -10.76 17.71 -9.20
CA TYR A 68 -11.26 16.35 -9.01
C TYR A 68 -10.09 15.36 -8.98
N LEU A 69 -9.10 15.53 -9.86
CA LEU A 69 -7.84 14.76 -9.85
C LEU A 69 -7.13 14.79 -8.49
N ARG A 70 -7.02 15.97 -7.86
CA ARG A 70 -6.30 16.08 -6.58
C ARG A 70 -7.00 15.32 -5.44
N ARG A 71 -8.33 15.43 -5.35
CA ARG A 71 -9.13 14.60 -4.43
C ARG A 71 -9.00 13.12 -4.75
N ALA A 72 -8.92 12.79 -6.02
CA ALA A 72 -8.83 11.42 -6.49
C ALA A 72 -7.56 10.71 -5.99
N VAL A 73 -6.41 11.37 -6.04
CA VAL A 73 -5.14 10.83 -5.53
C VAL A 73 -5.12 10.73 -3.99
N ASP A 74 -5.80 11.64 -3.29
CA ASP A 74 -5.87 11.65 -1.82
C ASP A 74 -6.77 10.54 -1.24
N VAL A 75 -7.70 9.98 -2.01
CA VAL A 75 -8.70 8.99 -1.52
C VAL A 75 -8.25 7.54 -1.68
N LYS A 76 -7.35 7.19 -2.63
CA LYS A 76 -6.77 5.84 -2.77
C LYS A 76 -5.62 5.60 -1.76
N ASN A 77 -5.87 5.88 -0.47
CA ASN A 77 -5.11 5.20 0.59
C ASN A 77 -5.50 3.72 0.52
N ILE A 78 -4.65 2.92 -0.12
CA ILE A 78 -4.84 1.48 -0.29
C ILE A 78 -4.85 0.86 1.11
N TRP A 79 -6.04 0.60 1.63
CA TRP A 79 -6.23 -0.27 2.79
C TRP A 79 -5.93 -1.70 2.31
N ILE A 80 -4.83 -2.28 2.80
CA ILE A 80 -4.49 -3.68 2.55
C ILE A 80 -5.02 -4.48 3.75
N PRO A 81 -6.19 -5.14 3.66
CA PRO A 81 -6.64 -6.01 4.72
C PRO A 81 -5.70 -7.21 4.87
N TYR A 82 -5.08 -7.34 6.03
CA TYR A 82 -4.60 -8.62 6.54
C TYR A 82 -5.14 -8.83 7.94
N GLY A 83 -6.21 -9.61 8.04
CA GLY A 83 -6.79 -10.07 9.31
C GLY A 83 -8.31 -9.92 9.32
N ASP A 84 -9.00 -10.98 9.73
CA ASP A 84 -10.38 -10.90 10.25
C ASP A 84 -10.44 -9.95 11.47
#